data_AF-A0A817ZKA6-F1
#
_entry.id   AF-A0A817ZKA6-F1
#
_cell.length_a   1.000
_cell.length_b   1.000
_cell.length_c   1.000
_cell.angle_alpha   90.00
_cell.angle_beta   90.00
_cell.angle_gamma   90.00
#
_symmetry.space_group_name_H-M   'P 1'
#
loop_
_entity.id
_entity.type
_entity.pdbx_description
1 polymer ?
#
loop_
_entity_poly.entity_id
_entity_poly.type
_entity_poly.pdbx_seq_one_letter_code
_entity_poly.pdbx_strand_id
1 'polypeptide(L)'
;MIDRIRIPFRTQPQFDSPHLKANLLIQYHLSRLEFPRIDYVTDLKSCLDQIIRIIQALIDLCAHKALLSPCLLCIHFLQMIIQSRWITDPDILTLPHITDRSFTHIFSSHLCQLIDIKHETLTNILQSHLTSTQIDDIYEYLMRLPQIELNFNIRGFWSTGEETRQLPTNVHADQEYTLQIKLKRINRIRVICFFFFFFLMKYDLKRIVQV
;
A
#
# COMPACT_ATOMS: atom_id res chain seq x y z
N MET A 1 -23.57 1.15 15.16
CA MET A 1 -22.56 0.62 14.21
C MET A 1 -22.61 1.36 12.88
N ILE A 2 -23.82 1.58 12.34
CA ILE A 2 -24.02 2.15 10.99
C ILE A 2 -23.77 3.67 10.92
N ASP A 3 -23.89 4.42 12.02
CA ASP A 3 -23.72 5.89 11.95
C ASP A 3 -22.25 6.34 11.88
N ARG A 4 -21.29 5.41 12.01
CA ARG A 4 -19.85 5.70 12.00
C ARG A 4 -19.13 5.20 10.75
N ILE A 5 -19.83 4.56 9.81
CA ILE A 5 -19.20 4.05 8.59
C ILE A 5 -19.03 5.16 7.54
N ARG A 6 -17.91 5.11 6.83
CA ARG A 6 -17.55 6.12 5.83
C ARG A 6 -18.32 5.97 4.52
N ILE A 7 -18.69 4.74 4.15
CA ILE A 7 -19.39 4.47 2.90
C ILE A 7 -20.86 4.12 3.21
N PRO A 8 -21.83 4.97 2.86
CA PRO A 8 -23.24 4.70 3.10
C PRO A 8 -23.77 3.57 2.22
N PHE A 9 -24.86 2.94 2.63
CA PHE A 9 -25.50 1.89 1.84
C PHE A 9 -26.13 2.46 0.57
N ARG A 10 -25.88 1.80 -0.56
CA ARG A 10 -26.46 2.18 -1.85
C ARG A 10 -27.92 1.74 -1.99
N THR A 11 -28.32 0.71 -1.24
CA THR A 11 -29.66 0.11 -1.21
C THR A 11 -30.05 -0.22 0.23
N GLN A 12 -31.31 -0.58 0.47
CA GLN A 12 -31.78 -1.00 1.79
C GLN A 12 -30.93 -2.18 2.30
N PRO A 13 -30.27 -2.05 3.47
CA PRO A 13 -29.38 -3.08 3.98
C PRO A 13 -30.18 -4.31 4.44
N GLN A 14 -29.83 -5.48 3.90
CA GLN A 14 -30.33 -6.75 4.40
C GLN A 14 -29.47 -7.18 5.59
N PHE A 15 -29.95 -6.92 6.80
CA PHE A 15 -29.20 -7.13 8.04
C PHE A 15 -28.78 -8.59 8.30
N ASP A 16 -29.51 -9.54 7.73
CA ASP A 16 -29.22 -10.96 7.86
C ASP A 16 -28.16 -11.45 6.85
N SER A 17 -27.70 -10.60 5.94
CA SER A 17 -26.74 -11.00 4.91
C SER A 17 -25.31 -11.10 5.47
N PRO A 18 -24.62 -12.24 5.29
CA PRO A 18 -23.22 -12.37 5.68
C PRO A 18 -22.29 -11.42 4.90
N HIS A 19 -22.68 -11.05 3.67
CA HIS A 19 -21.93 -10.08 2.85
C HIS A 19 -21.99 -8.67 3.45
N LEU A 20 -23.14 -8.27 3.98
CA LEU A 20 -23.29 -7.00 4.68
C LEU A 20 -22.42 -6.98 5.94
N LYS A 21 -22.44 -8.08 6.72
CA LYS A 21 -21.59 -8.23 7.91
C LYS A 21 -20.10 -8.08 7.54
N ALA A 22 -19.61 -8.80 6.54
CA ALA A 22 -18.22 -8.71 6.09
C ALA A 22 -17.85 -7.28 5.64
N ASN A 23 -18.70 -6.63 4.85
CA ASN A 23 -18.49 -5.25 4.39
C ASN A 23 -18.37 -4.28 5.58
N LEU A 24 -19.27 -4.39 6.57
CA LEU A 24 -19.25 -3.54 7.76
C LEU A 24 -18.00 -3.78 8.61
N LEU A 25 -17.60 -5.02 8.82
CA LEU A 25 -16.38 -5.37 9.56
C LEU A 25 -15.14 -4.76 8.89
N ILE A 26 -15.03 -4.86 7.57
CA ILE A 26 -13.93 -4.26 6.80
C ILE A 26 -13.95 -2.73 6.93
N GLN A 27 -15.11 -2.08 6.77
CA GLN A 27 -15.20 -0.63 6.90
C GLN A 27 -14.83 -0.15 8.30
N TYR A 28 -15.19 -0.90 9.34
CA TYR A 28 -14.78 -0.65 10.72
C TYR A 28 -13.26 -0.77 10.87
N HIS A 29 -12.67 -1.84 10.33
CA HIS A 29 -11.23 -2.06 10.31
C HIS A 29 -10.49 -0.91 9.63
N LEU A 30 -10.90 -0.52 8.42
CA LEU A 30 -10.27 0.58 7.68
C LEU A 30 -10.40 1.94 8.39
N SER A 31 -11.42 2.09 9.23
CA SER A 31 -11.67 3.31 10.00
C SER A 31 -11.06 3.27 11.41
N ARG A 32 -10.40 2.16 11.78
CA ARG A 32 -9.84 1.91 13.13
C ARG A 32 -10.85 2.15 14.26
N LEU A 33 -12.11 1.82 14.02
CA LEU A 33 -13.18 2.01 14.99
C LEU A 33 -13.22 0.85 15.99
N GLU A 34 -13.49 1.18 17.24
CA GLU A 34 -13.75 0.17 18.27
C GLU A 34 -15.06 -0.58 17.99
N PHE A 35 -14.99 -1.90 18.08
CA PHE A 35 -16.16 -2.76 17.92
C PHE A 35 -16.99 -2.78 19.20
N PRO A 36 -18.33 -2.66 19.12
CA PRO A 36 -19.20 -2.73 20.31
C PRO A 36 -19.20 -4.09 21.03
N ARG A 37 -18.82 -5.17 20.33
CA ARG A 37 -18.78 -6.54 20.85
C ARG A 37 -17.50 -7.22 20.41
N ILE A 38 -16.93 -8.05 21.28
CA ILE A 38 -15.67 -8.75 21.03
C ILE A 38 -15.79 -9.81 19.93
N ASP A 39 -16.96 -10.43 19.75
CA ASP A 39 -17.20 -11.44 18.71
C ASP A 39 -16.91 -10.92 17.29
N TYR A 40 -17.10 -9.62 17.08
CA TYR A 40 -16.78 -8.98 15.80
C TYR A 40 -15.28 -8.90 15.52
N VAL A 41 -14.44 -8.87 16.55
CA VAL A 41 -12.98 -8.92 16.38
C VAL A 41 -12.56 -10.29 15.85
N THR A 42 -13.16 -11.36 16.39
CA THR A 42 -12.89 -12.73 15.90
C THR A 42 -13.42 -12.94 14.49
N ASP A 43 -14.62 -12.43 14.18
CA ASP A 43 -15.19 -12.49 12.83
C ASP A 43 -14.35 -11.69 11.81
N LEU A 44 -13.88 -10.49 12.20
CA LEU A 44 -13.01 -9.67 11.37
C LEU A 44 -11.72 -10.41 11.06
N LYS A 45 -11.10 -11.06 12.05
CA LYS A 45 -9.86 -11.82 11.85
C LYS A 45 -10.05 -12.90 10.78
N SER A 46 -11.11 -13.70 10.90
CA SER A 46 -11.45 -14.71 9.90
C SER A 46 -11.71 -14.10 8.51
N CYS A 47 -12.33 -12.92 8.44
CA CYS A 47 -12.54 -12.20 7.19
C CYS A 47 -11.21 -11.71 6.56
N LEU A 48 -10.33 -11.10 7.35
CA LEU A 48 -9.03 -10.58 6.91
C LEU A 48 -8.07 -11.67 6.44
N ASP A 49 -8.10 -12.85 7.08
CA ASP A 49 -7.27 -13.99 6.67
C ASP A 49 -7.62 -14.48 5.25
N GLN A 50 -8.89 -14.38 4.85
CA GLN A 50 -9.35 -14.80 3.53
C GLN A 50 -9.28 -13.68 2.47
N ILE A 51 -9.51 -12.43 2.85
CA ILE A 51 -9.67 -11.32 1.90
C ILE A 51 -8.41 -11.09 1.06
N ILE A 52 -7.21 -11.30 1.63
CA ILE A 52 -5.94 -11.09 0.93
C ILE A 52 -5.86 -11.97 -0.33
N ARG A 53 -6.24 -13.25 -0.22
CA ARG A 53 -6.22 -14.21 -1.34
C ARG A 53 -7.25 -13.85 -2.40
N ILE A 54 -8.42 -13.37 -1.98
CA ILE A 54 -9.50 -12.94 -2.89
C ILE A 54 -9.03 -11.71 -3.68
N ILE A 55 -8.42 -10.72 -3.03
CA ILE A 55 -7.93 -9.50 -3.68
C ILE A 55 -6.80 -9.85 -4.67
N GLN A 56 -5.89 -10.75 -4.30
CA GLN A 56 -4.83 -11.22 -5.21
C GLN A 56 -5.41 -11.88 -6.46
N ALA A 57 -6.41 -12.75 -6.32
CA ALA A 57 -7.10 -13.35 -7.46
C ALA A 57 -7.82 -12.29 -8.33
N LEU A 58 -8.37 -11.23 -7.73
CA LEU A 58 -8.96 -10.12 -8.47
C LEU A 58 -7.91 -9.31 -9.25
N ILE A 59 -6.74 -9.08 -8.66
CA ILE A 59 -5.60 -8.44 -9.34
C ILE A 59 -5.20 -9.27 -10.56
N ASP A 60 -5.06 -10.59 -10.40
CA ASP A 60 -4.72 -11.52 -11.49
C ASP A 60 -5.77 -11.52 -12.61
N LEU A 61 -7.05 -11.52 -12.25
CA LEU A 61 -8.13 -11.43 -13.23
C LEU A 61 -8.11 -10.09 -13.98
N CYS A 62 -7.89 -8.97 -13.29
CA CYS A 62 -7.82 -7.66 -13.91
C CYS A 62 -6.61 -7.55 -14.86
N ALA A 63 -5.46 -8.09 -14.48
CA ALA A 63 -4.27 -8.13 -15.32
C ALA A 63 -4.47 -9.01 -16.56
N HIS A 64 -5.13 -10.18 -16.42
CA HIS A 64 -5.46 -11.03 -17.56
C HIS A 64 -6.40 -10.33 -18.55
N LYS A 65 -7.30 -9.48 -18.07
CA LYS A 65 -8.21 -8.67 -18.90
C LYS A 65 -7.61 -7.34 -19.37
N ALA A 66 -6.34 -7.06 -19.07
CA ALA A 66 -5.67 -5.78 -19.34
C ALA A 66 -6.42 -4.55 -18.78
N LEU A 67 -7.15 -4.72 -17.67
CA LEU A 67 -7.91 -3.65 -17.02
C LEU A 67 -7.03 -2.93 -15.98
N LEU A 68 -6.29 -1.91 -16.42
CA LEU A 68 -5.35 -1.19 -15.56
C LEU A 68 -6.01 -0.51 -14.35
N SER A 69 -7.08 0.26 -14.58
CA SER A 69 -7.74 1.02 -13.50
C SER A 69 -8.30 0.11 -12.39
N PRO A 70 -9.09 -0.95 -12.69
CA PRO A 70 -9.51 -1.92 -11.69
C PRO A 70 -8.35 -2.64 -10.98
N CYS A 71 -7.27 -2.95 -11.71
CA CYS A 71 -6.07 -3.58 -11.13
C CYS A 71 -5.43 -2.66 -10.08
N LEU A 72 -5.21 -1.39 -10.40
CA LEU A 72 -4.67 -0.39 -9.47
C LEU A 72 -5.57 -0.19 -8.24
N LEU A 73 -6.89 -0.16 -8.43
CA LEU A 73 -7.85 -0.07 -7.33
C LEU A 73 -7.75 -1.29 -6.39
N CYS A 74 -7.58 -2.50 -6.92
CA CYS A 74 -7.39 -3.70 -6.11
C CYS A 74 -6.07 -3.66 -5.33
N ILE A 75 -4.98 -3.18 -5.95
CA ILE A 75 -3.69 -2.98 -5.28
C ILE A 75 -3.83 -1.97 -4.13
N HIS A 76 -4.50 -0.85 -4.36
CA HIS A 76 -4.77 0.13 -3.30
C HIS A 76 -5.66 -0.45 -2.21
N PHE A 77 -6.68 -1.23 -2.56
CA PHE A 77 -7.55 -1.89 -1.60
C PHE A 77 -6.76 -2.86 -0.71
N LEU A 78 -5.83 -3.63 -1.28
CA LEU A 78 -4.94 -4.49 -0.51
C LEU A 78 -4.05 -3.68 0.46
N GLN A 79 -3.50 -2.55 0.00
CA GLN A 79 -2.72 -1.65 0.85
C GLN A 79 -3.55 -1.09 2.01
N MET A 80 -4.79 -0.66 1.75
CA MET A 80 -5.72 -0.17 2.76
C MET A 80 -6.02 -1.23 3.82
N ILE A 81 -6.26 -2.48 3.40
CA ILE A 81 -6.53 -3.60 4.31
C ILE A 81 -5.33 -3.90 5.22
N ILE A 82 -4.12 -3.99 4.63
CA ILE A 82 -2.89 -4.29 5.38
C ILE A 82 -2.56 -3.17 6.38
N GLN A 83 -2.70 -1.91 5.96
CA GLN A 83 -2.38 -0.75 6.79
C GLN A 83 -3.54 -0.28 7.68
N SER A 84 -4.70 -0.94 7.60
CA SER A 84 -5.92 -0.63 8.37
C SER A 84 -6.28 0.86 8.27
N ARG A 85 -6.38 1.37 7.04
CA ARG A 85 -6.59 2.80 6.78
C ARG A 85 -7.25 3.03 5.43
N TRP A 86 -7.91 4.17 5.26
CA TRP A 86 -8.40 4.58 3.95
C TRP A 86 -7.28 5.18 3.09
N ILE A 87 -7.44 5.10 1.77
CA ILE A 87 -6.51 5.70 0.80
C ILE A 87 -6.47 7.22 0.90
N THR A 88 -7.58 7.83 1.32
CA THR A 88 -7.72 9.28 1.51
C THR A 88 -7.17 9.77 2.85
N ASP A 89 -6.80 8.85 3.75
CA ASP A 89 -6.27 9.23 5.05
C ASP A 89 -4.80 9.72 4.89
N PRO A 90 -4.26 10.48 5.85
CA PRO A 90 -2.88 11.01 5.81
C PRO A 90 -1.84 9.92 6.06
N ASP A 91 -0.76 9.86 5.28
CA ASP A 91 0.23 8.76 5.30
C ASP A 91 0.80 8.49 6.71
N ILE A 92 0.92 9.51 7.54
CA ILE A 92 1.46 9.43 8.90
C ILE A 92 0.77 8.39 9.80
N LEU A 93 -0.51 8.09 9.58
CA LEU A 93 -1.24 7.08 10.36
C LEU A 93 -0.72 5.65 10.14
N THR A 94 0.21 5.40 9.20
CA THR A 94 0.90 4.10 9.13
C THR A 94 1.91 3.90 10.25
N LEU A 95 2.37 4.98 10.90
CA LEU A 95 3.34 4.89 11.98
C LEU A 95 2.70 4.27 13.24
N PRO A 96 3.47 3.48 14.01
CA PRO A 96 2.98 2.92 15.27
C PRO A 96 2.66 4.05 16.26
N HIS A 97 1.73 3.81 17.18
CA HIS A 97 1.29 4.75 18.22
C HIS A 97 0.57 6.01 17.74
N ILE A 98 0.54 6.27 16.43
CA ILE A 98 -0.19 7.39 15.82
C ILE A 98 -1.57 6.91 15.37
N THR A 99 -2.54 6.98 16.29
CA THR A 99 -3.93 6.57 16.03
C THR A 99 -4.83 7.76 15.70
N ASP A 100 -4.47 8.96 16.17
CA ASP A 100 -5.31 10.16 16.03
C ASP A 100 -4.93 10.98 14.80
N ARG A 101 -5.93 11.54 14.15
CA ARG A 101 -5.78 12.49 13.05
C ARG A 101 -5.26 13.84 13.53
N SER A 102 -5.28 14.15 14.81
CA SER A 102 -4.68 15.38 15.37
C SER A 102 -3.19 15.55 14.99
N PHE A 103 -2.47 14.45 14.79
CA PHE A 103 -1.06 14.46 14.34
C PHE A 103 -0.86 14.98 12.90
N THR A 104 -1.91 15.15 12.10
CA THR A 104 -1.78 15.76 10.76
C THR A 104 -1.33 17.21 10.79
N HIS A 105 -1.62 17.92 11.89
CA HIS A 105 -1.16 19.30 12.04
C HIS A 105 0.34 19.38 12.35
N ILE A 106 0.89 18.31 12.94
CA ILE A 106 2.29 18.20 13.35
C ILE A 106 3.15 17.82 12.14
N PHE A 107 2.63 16.95 11.28
CA PHE A 107 3.27 16.54 10.04
C PHE A 107 2.53 17.09 8.83
N SER A 108 2.94 18.27 8.37
CA SER A 108 2.54 18.79 7.05
C SER A 108 3.13 17.98 5.89
N SER A 109 4.13 17.16 6.20
CA SER A 109 4.95 16.38 5.29
C SER A 109 4.38 15.00 4.98
N HIS A 110 4.52 14.56 3.73
CA HIS A 110 4.36 13.14 3.38
C HIS A 110 5.40 12.28 4.12
N LEU A 111 5.04 11.03 4.39
CA LEU A 111 5.89 10.09 5.12
C LEU A 111 7.29 9.93 4.49
N CYS A 112 7.41 10.04 3.16
CA CYS A 112 8.70 9.98 2.47
C CYS A 112 9.69 11.07 2.88
N GLN A 113 9.23 12.22 3.38
CA GLN A 113 10.12 13.29 3.84
C GLN A 113 10.71 12.99 5.23
N LEU A 114 10.10 12.07 5.98
CA LEU A 114 10.56 11.63 7.30
C LEU A 114 11.63 10.53 7.20
N ILE A 115 11.96 10.08 5.99
CA ILE A 115 12.96 9.03 5.77
C ILE A 115 14.35 9.45 6.26
N ASP A 116 14.74 10.71 6.06
CA ASP A 116 16.05 11.25 6.44
C ASP A 116 16.01 12.08 7.72
N ILE A 117 14.91 12.01 8.48
CA ILE A 117 14.76 12.78 9.71
C ILE A 117 15.75 12.28 10.78
N LYS A 118 16.41 13.20 11.47
CA LYS A 118 17.24 12.86 12.63
C LYS A 118 16.35 12.51 13.83
N HIS A 119 16.79 11.56 14.63
CA HIS A 119 16.08 11.13 15.85
C HIS A 119 15.79 12.32 16.80
N GLU A 120 16.76 13.23 16.98
CA GLU A 120 16.60 14.44 17.80
C GLU A 120 15.46 15.33 17.29
N THR A 121 15.38 15.55 15.98
CA THR A 121 14.33 16.35 15.36
C THR A 121 12.96 15.69 15.54
N LEU A 122 12.89 14.37 15.33
CA LEU A 122 11.66 13.61 15.55
C LEU A 122 11.20 13.69 17.02
N THR A 123 12.14 13.56 17.96
CA THR A 123 11.87 13.67 19.40
C THR A 123 11.34 15.05 19.74
N ASN A 124 11.96 16.12 19.25
CA ASN A 124 11.51 17.49 19.49
C ASN A 124 10.09 17.75 18.99
N ILE A 125 9.69 17.12 17.87
CA ILE A 125 8.36 17.23 17.27
C ILE A 125 7.30 16.44 18.07
N LEU A 126 7.66 15.25 18.57
CA LEU A 126 6.69 14.29 19.13
C LEU A 126 6.66 14.21 20.65
N GLN A 127 7.68 14.71 21.36
CA GLN A 127 7.81 14.63 22.82
C GLN A 127 6.63 15.24 23.59
N SER A 128 5.89 16.17 22.98
CA SER A 128 4.70 16.77 23.60
C SER A 128 3.48 15.84 23.61
N HIS A 129 3.49 14.76 22.82
CA HIS A 129 2.34 13.88 22.62
C HIS A 129 2.63 12.40 22.88
N LEU A 130 3.90 11.97 22.82
CA LEU A 130 4.31 10.57 22.91
C LEU A 130 5.48 10.36 23.88
N THR A 131 5.59 9.16 24.42
CA THR A 131 6.73 8.78 25.28
C THR A 131 7.99 8.54 24.46
N SER A 132 9.17 8.65 25.09
CA SER A 132 10.46 8.37 24.42
C SER A 132 10.50 6.99 23.78
N THR A 133 9.95 5.97 24.45
CA THR A 133 9.86 4.59 23.92
C THR A 133 9.01 4.51 22.66
N GLN A 134 7.88 5.22 22.60
CA GLN A 134 7.02 5.26 21.41
C GLN A 134 7.71 6.00 20.26
N ILE A 135 8.48 7.04 20.56
CA ILE A 135 9.27 7.78 19.57
C ILE A 135 10.38 6.90 19.00
N ASP A 136 11.04 6.10 19.84
CA ASP A 136 12.04 5.12 19.41
C ASP A 136 11.42 4.05 18.48
N ASP A 137 10.25 3.51 18.84
CA ASP A 137 9.51 2.57 17.99
C ASP A 137 9.15 3.18 16.63
N ILE A 138 8.72 4.44 16.61
CA ILE A 138 8.40 5.17 15.37
C ILE A 138 9.66 5.38 14.53
N TYR A 139 10.76 5.81 15.15
CA TYR A 139 12.04 6.00 14.47
C TYR A 139 12.53 4.69 13.86
N GLU A 140 12.49 3.60 14.63
CA GLU A 140 12.87 2.28 14.14
C GLU A 140 11.96 1.83 12.98
N TYR A 141 10.66 2.08 13.07
CA TYR A 141 9.73 1.80 11.99
C TYR A 141 10.08 2.59 10.71
N LEU A 142 10.34 3.89 10.82
CA LEU A 142 10.78 4.74 9.69
C LEU A 142 12.06 4.19 9.05
N MET A 143 13.03 3.78 9.87
CA MET A 143 14.27 3.16 9.41
C MET A 143 14.09 1.76 8.81
N ARG A 144 12.93 1.11 8.97
CA ARG A 144 12.63 -0.18 8.35
C ARG A 144 11.85 -0.05 7.03
N LEU A 145 11.27 1.11 6.76
CA LEU A 145 10.46 1.32 5.57
C LEU A 145 11.24 1.02 4.28
N PRO A 146 10.59 0.40 3.29
CA PRO A 146 11.25 0.02 2.04
C PRO A 146 11.57 1.26 1.20
N GLN A 147 12.84 1.65 1.21
CA GLN A 147 13.38 2.63 0.26
C GLN A 147 13.90 1.89 -0.97
N ILE A 148 13.29 2.14 -2.13
CA ILE A 148 13.56 1.40 -3.35
C ILE A 148 13.91 2.38 -4.46
N GLU A 149 15.11 2.21 -5.00
CA GLU A 149 15.57 2.87 -6.21
C GLU A 149 15.06 2.11 -7.43
N LEU A 150 14.40 2.85 -8.34
CA LEU A 150 13.85 2.33 -9.60
C LEU A 150 14.72 2.81 -10.75
N ASN A 151 15.27 1.88 -11.53
CA ASN A 151 16.02 2.17 -12.75
C ASN A 151 15.34 1.49 -13.93
N PHE A 152 14.98 2.29 -14.95
CA PHE A 152 14.28 1.81 -16.14
C PHE A 152 15.17 1.95 -17.38
N ASN A 153 15.38 0.83 -18.06
CA ASN A 153 16.05 0.81 -19.35
C ASN A 153 15.17 0.09 -20.37
N ILE A 154 15.28 0.46 -21.64
CA ILE A 154 14.64 -0.25 -22.74
C ILE A 154 15.70 -0.94 -23.57
N ARG A 155 15.49 -2.23 -23.88
CA ARG A 155 16.32 -3.02 -24.79
C ARG A 155 15.47 -3.37 -26.03
N GLY A 156 16.07 -3.33 -27.21
CA GLY A 156 15.37 -3.57 -28.48
C GLY A 156 16.28 -3.30 -29.67
N PHE A 157 15.67 -3.11 -30.84
CA PHE A 157 16.38 -2.83 -32.08
C PHE A 157 16.39 -1.34 -32.40
N TRP A 158 17.56 -0.83 -32.81
CA TRP A 158 17.78 0.52 -33.31
C TRP A 158 18.63 0.49 -34.58
N SER A 159 18.80 1.66 -35.22
CA SER A 159 19.63 1.83 -36.42
C SER A 159 21.08 1.36 -36.27
N THR A 160 21.61 1.35 -35.05
CA THR A 160 22.97 0.91 -34.70
C THR A 160 23.05 -0.56 -34.26
N GLY A 161 21.91 -1.28 -34.22
CA GLY A 161 21.80 -2.67 -33.79
C GLY A 161 20.96 -2.84 -32.51
N GLU A 162 21.11 -3.99 -31.86
CA GLU A 162 20.52 -4.21 -30.53
C GLU A 162 21.28 -3.43 -29.46
N GLU A 163 20.61 -2.54 -28.76
CA GLU A 163 21.22 -1.71 -27.72
C GLU A 163 20.39 -1.71 -26.43
N THR A 164 20.84 -0.99 -25.41
CA THR A 164 20.02 -0.67 -24.24
C THR A 164 20.09 0.83 -24.03
N ARG A 165 18.94 1.48 -23.93
CA ARG A 165 18.85 2.93 -23.79
C ARG A 165 18.04 3.31 -22.55
N GLN A 166 18.33 4.48 -21.97
CA GLN A 166 17.57 5.04 -20.85
C GLN A 166 16.36 5.82 -21.36
N LEU A 167 15.22 5.69 -20.69
CA LEU A 167 14.00 6.42 -21.04
C LEU A 167 14.09 7.90 -20.64
N PRO A 168 13.44 8.83 -21.38
CA PRO A 168 12.59 8.60 -22.56
C PRO A 168 13.40 8.42 -23.87
N THR A 169 12.96 7.52 -24.76
CA THR A 169 13.58 7.31 -26.08
C THR A 169 12.55 7.08 -27.18
N ASN A 170 12.90 7.44 -28.41
CA ASN A 170 12.10 7.07 -29.58
C ASN A 170 12.29 5.57 -29.89
N VAL A 171 11.16 4.89 -30.07
CA VAL A 171 11.07 3.49 -30.48
C VAL A 171 10.53 3.41 -31.91
N HIS A 172 10.93 2.38 -32.64
CA HIS A 172 10.43 2.11 -33.97
C HIS A 172 9.11 1.33 -33.88
N ALA A 173 8.18 1.60 -34.81
CA ALA A 173 6.95 0.82 -34.91
C ALA A 173 7.26 -0.64 -35.29
N ASP A 174 6.38 -1.55 -34.87
CA ASP A 174 6.40 -2.99 -35.22
C ASP A 174 7.69 -3.73 -34.83
N GLN A 175 8.43 -3.21 -33.85
CA GLN A 175 9.60 -3.87 -33.27
C GLN A 175 9.32 -4.30 -31.82
N GLU A 176 9.91 -5.42 -31.42
CA GLU A 176 9.81 -5.89 -30.05
C GLU A 176 10.81 -5.15 -29.15
N TYR A 177 10.28 -4.62 -28.04
CA TYR A 177 11.08 -3.97 -27.00
C TYR A 177 10.87 -4.67 -25.67
N THR A 178 11.96 -4.80 -24.91
CA THR A 178 11.95 -5.31 -23.53
C THR A 178 12.22 -4.17 -22.57
N LEU A 179 11.24 -3.88 -21.70
CA LEU A 179 11.44 -2.96 -20.59
C LEU A 179 12.19 -3.68 -19.45
N GLN A 180 13.42 -3.25 -19.19
CA GLN A 180 14.23 -3.71 -18.07
C GLN A 180 13.99 -2.80 -16.86
N ILE A 181 13.32 -3.34 -15.84
CA ILE A 181 13.10 -2.66 -14.57
C ILE A 181 14.09 -3.24 -13.55
N LYS A 182 15.00 -2.40 -13.05
CA LYS A 182 15.91 -2.76 -11.97
C LYS A 182 15.45 -2.10 -10.68
N LEU A 183 15.30 -2.90 -9.65
CA LEU A 183 14.88 -2.47 -8.31
C LEU A 183 16.03 -2.70 -7.35
N LYS A 184 16.44 -1.66 -6.63
CA LYS A 184 17.48 -1.77 -5.62
C LYS A 184 16.97 -1.20 -4.30
N ARG A 185 16.96 -2.01 -3.25
CA ARG A 185 16.66 -1.51 -1.90
C ARG A 185 17.86 -0.71 -1.38
N ILE A 186 17.61 0.54 -1.00
CA ILE A 186 18.65 1.48 -0.54
C ILE A 186 18.96 1.24 0.94
N ASN A 187 17.92 1.07 1.75
CA ASN A 187 18.06 0.92 3.19
C ASN A 187 18.52 -0.50 3.58
N ARG A 188 19.65 -0.61 4.31
CA ARG A 188 20.22 -1.87 4.81
C ARG A 188 19.64 -2.21 6.18
N ILE A 189 18.71 -3.17 6.26
CA ILE A 189 18.33 -3.77 7.54
C ILE A 189 19.36 -4.85 7.91
N ARG A 190 20.01 -4.72 9.07
CA ARG A 190 20.63 -5.85 9.78
C ARG A 190 19.47 -6.71 10.31
N VAL A 191 19.05 -7.69 9.51
CA VAL A 191 18.18 -8.85 9.81
C VAL A 191 17.21 -8.72 11.00
N ILE A 192 15.91 -8.74 10.73
CA ILE A 192 14.91 -9.71 11.27
C ILE A 192 13.63 -9.55 10.43
N CYS A 193 13.10 -10.69 9.97
CA CYS A 193 11.88 -10.82 9.19
C CYS A 193 10.67 -10.21 9.91
N PHE A 194 10.11 -9.13 9.36
CA PHE A 194 8.68 -8.87 9.45
C PHE A 194 8.17 -8.56 8.05
N PHE A 195 7.08 -9.25 7.69
CA PHE A 195 6.44 -9.31 6.38
C PHE A 195 6.07 -7.92 5.84
N PHE A 196 7.01 -7.24 5.20
CA PHE A 196 6.66 -6.28 4.17
C PHE A 196 6.41 -7.10 2.89
N PHE A 197 5.13 -7.37 2.62
CA PHE A 197 4.68 -7.86 1.32
C PHE A 197 4.96 -6.78 0.27
N PHE A 198 6.20 -6.73 -0.21
CA PHE A 198 6.49 -6.12 -1.49
C PHE A 198 5.99 -7.09 -2.56
N PHE A 199 4.70 -6.98 -2.88
CA PHE A 199 4.10 -7.69 -4.02
C PHE A 199 4.57 -6.99 -5.29
N LEU A 200 5.85 -7.16 -5.64
CA LEU A 200 6.23 -6.88 -7.01
C LEU A 200 5.74 -8.05 -7.84
N MET A 201 4.60 -7.82 -8.50
CA MET A 201 4.13 -8.73 -9.52
C MET A 201 5.25 -8.90 -10.55
N LYS A 202 5.80 -10.11 -10.65
CA LYS A 202 6.45 -10.56 -11.87
C LYS A 202 5.36 -10.68 -12.94
N TYR A 203 4.84 -9.55 -13.41
CA TYR A 203 4.15 -9.55 -14.68
C TYR A 203 5.21 -9.41 -15.76
N ASP A 204 5.30 -10.45 -16.56
CA ASP A 204 5.92 -10.42 -17.87
C ASP A 204 5.16 -9.35 -18.67
N LEU A 205 5.73 -8.14 -18.76
CA LEU A 205 5.14 -6.98 -19.47
C LEU A 205 4.88 -7.25 -20.96
N LYS A 206 5.27 -8.42 -21.48
CA LYS A 206 5.03 -8.86 -22.86
C LYS A 206 3.55 -8.92 -23.25
N ARG A 207 2.60 -9.02 -22.30
CA ARG A 207 1.15 -9.09 -22.63
C ARG A 207 0.42 -7.75 -22.67
N ILE A 208 1.01 -6.64 -22.24
CA ILE A 208 0.30 -5.34 -22.18
C ILE A 208 0.26 -4.65 -23.57
N VAL A 209 1.02 -5.14 -24.56
CA VAL A 209 1.12 -4.52 -25.90
C VAL A 209 0.36 -5.31 -26.99
N GLN A 210 -0.39 -6.37 -26.64
CA GLN A 210 -1.25 -7.06 -27.60
C GLN A 210 -2.71 -6.62 -27.46
N VAL A 211 -3.01 -5.40 -27.93
CA VAL A 211 -4.33 -5.01 -28.47
C VAL A 211 -4.09 -4.18 -29.72
#